data_AF-A0A7X1ZR52-F1
#
_entry.id   AF-A0A7X1ZR52-F1
#
_cell.length_a   1.000
_cell.length_b   1.000
_cell.length_c   1.000
_cell.angle_alpha   90.00
_cell.angle_beta   90.00
_cell.angle_gamma   90.00
#
_symmetry.space_group_name_H-M   'P 1'
#
loop_
_entity.id
_entity.type
_entity.pdbx_description
1 polymer ?
#
loop_
_entity_poly.entity_id
_entity_poly.type
_entity_poly.pdbx_seq_one_letter_code
_entity_poly.pdbx_strand_id
1 'polypeptide(L)'
;MQSVRRLISFLVLSTLALLLSNSCQREEELKGRLETRSGQTVLTVWGSHYEMGYAQGYLLGRNFLEMFDYYLVDYYFGGAENYETEVRPYVINHCVDPNQTPYGEELAGLLDGWRQVCADSGWSTSSEFLGREVDINDLYTAQFVPDFFYGFGSSYISCSSLSSWGQATMSDPDVKGGVIYCRILDWTTDELLIDNTVIVVYQSEDDSEIGWVSFAYPFFIGCLSGVSEDGVCACYNLGNHNVLQDESGKFWPILWSIRQGIENADYNGGGTHDSKDIYAAIADHH
;
A
#
# COMPACT_ATOMS: atom_id res chain seq x y z
N MET A 1 -55.53 -5.97 7.03
CA MET A 1 -54.23 -6.69 7.06
C MET A 1 -53.43 -6.58 5.76
N GLN A 2 -54.04 -6.74 4.57
CA GLN A 2 -53.32 -6.72 3.29
C GLN A 2 -52.74 -5.34 2.91
N SER A 3 -53.45 -4.25 3.23
CA SER A 3 -52.99 -2.86 3.02
C SER A 3 -51.78 -2.48 3.89
N VAL A 4 -51.78 -2.91 5.16
CA VAL A 4 -50.67 -2.69 6.11
C VAL A 4 -49.40 -3.42 5.66
N ARG A 5 -49.53 -4.65 5.15
CA ARG A 5 -48.38 -5.40 4.58
C ARG A 5 -47.77 -4.71 3.36
N ARG A 6 -48.60 -4.16 2.45
CA ARG A 6 -48.10 -3.42 1.28
C ARG A 6 -47.38 -2.13 1.66
N LEU A 7 -47.89 -1.40 2.66
CA LEU A 7 -47.26 -0.18 3.15
C LEU A 7 -45.89 -0.47 3.81
N ILE A 8 -45.81 -1.53 4.62
CA ILE A 8 -44.55 -1.98 5.24
C ILE A 8 -43.55 -2.41 4.17
N SER A 9 -43.96 -3.23 3.18
CA SER A 9 -43.08 -3.63 2.09
C SER A 9 -42.57 -2.45 1.27
N PHE A 10 -43.42 -1.44 1.02
CA PHE A 10 -43.01 -0.25 0.30
C PHE A 10 -42.00 0.58 1.10
N LEU A 11 -42.25 0.81 2.39
CA LEU A 11 -41.32 1.49 3.30
C LEU A 11 -39.96 0.79 3.36
N VAL A 12 -39.95 -0.54 3.54
CA VAL A 12 -38.71 -1.33 3.60
C VAL A 12 -37.91 -1.22 2.29
N LEU A 13 -38.58 -1.32 1.13
CA LEU A 13 -37.94 -1.19 -0.16
C LEU A 13 -37.39 0.23 -0.40
N SER A 14 -38.14 1.28 -0.01
CA SER A 14 -37.68 2.67 -0.10
C SER A 14 -36.48 2.96 0.80
N THR A 15 -36.49 2.46 2.04
CA THR A 15 -35.33 2.60 2.94
C THR A 15 -34.12 1.83 2.44
N LEU A 16 -34.30 0.63 1.89
CA LEU A 16 -33.21 -0.16 1.33
C LEU A 16 -32.61 0.53 0.10
N ALA A 17 -33.45 1.07 -0.78
CA ALA A 17 -33.00 1.83 -1.94
C ALA A 17 -32.20 3.07 -1.54
N LEU A 18 -32.65 3.84 -0.54
CA LEU A 18 -31.93 5.01 -0.02
C LEU A 18 -30.56 4.65 0.57
N LEU A 19 -30.49 3.54 1.33
CA LEU A 19 -29.22 3.06 1.90
C LEU A 19 -28.23 2.64 0.81
N LEU A 20 -28.71 1.94 -0.23
CA LEU A 20 -27.88 1.50 -1.36
C LEU A 20 -27.42 2.68 -2.24
N SER A 21 -28.28 3.68 -2.45
CA SER A 21 -27.89 4.89 -3.20
C SER A 21 -26.83 5.69 -2.45
N ASN A 22 -26.95 5.85 -1.13
CA ASN A 22 -25.97 6.56 -0.32
C ASN A 22 -24.62 5.84 -0.26
N SER A 23 -24.60 4.50 -0.20
CA SER A 23 -23.34 3.76 -0.20
C SER A 23 -22.58 3.89 -1.51
N CYS A 24 -23.27 3.74 -2.65
CA CYS A 24 -22.65 3.87 -3.97
C CYS A 24 -22.17 5.30 -4.24
N GLN A 25 -22.92 6.31 -3.80
CA GLN A 25 -22.51 7.71 -3.94
C GLN A 25 -21.25 8.03 -3.11
N ARG A 26 -21.15 7.49 -1.89
CA ARG A 26 -19.97 7.67 -1.04
C ARG A 26 -18.73 6.96 -1.61
N GLU A 27 -18.90 5.77 -2.18
CA GLU A 27 -17.81 5.05 -2.86
C GLU A 27 -17.27 5.86 -4.04
N GLU A 28 -18.15 6.43 -4.87
CA GLU A 28 -17.75 7.25 -6.01
C GLU A 28 -17.11 8.58 -5.59
N GLU A 29 -17.59 9.19 -4.51
CA GLU A 29 -17.01 10.42 -3.94
C GLU A 29 -15.62 10.18 -3.35
N LEU A 30 -15.42 9.05 -2.65
CA LEU A 30 -14.14 8.69 -2.06
C LEU A 30 -13.17 8.08 -3.06
N LYS A 31 -13.65 7.59 -4.20
CA LYS A 31 -12.88 6.79 -5.16
C LYS A 31 -12.27 5.53 -4.52
N GLY A 32 -13.03 4.93 -3.61
CA GLY A 32 -12.62 3.70 -2.97
C GLY A 32 -13.73 2.96 -2.24
N ARG A 33 -13.51 1.66 -2.03
CA ARG A 33 -14.39 0.76 -1.30
C ARG A 33 -13.58 -0.15 -0.39
N LEU A 34 -13.98 -0.21 0.88
CA LEU A 34 -13.43 -1.14 1.87
C LEU A 34 -14.42 -2.26 2.15
N GLU A 35 -13.96 -3.50 2.05
CA GLU A 35 -14.78 -4.68 2.31
C GLU A 35 -13.98 -5.79 3.01
N THR A 36 -14.67 -6.72 3.66
CA THR A 36 -14.05 -7.93 4.23
C THR A 36 -14.43 -9.13 3.37
N ARG A 37 -13.43 -9.83 2.82
CA ARG A 37 -13.62 -11.05 2.02
C ARG A 37 -12.86 -12.20 2.64
N SER A 38 -13.56 -13.27 3.02
CA SER A 38 -12.96 -14.46 3.64
C SER A 38 -12.08 -14.13 4.87
N GLY A 39 -12.48 -13.13 5.65
CA GLY A 39 -11.73 -12.67 6.83
C GLY A 39 -10.54 -11.75 6.53
N GLN A 40 -10.30 -11.40 5.26
CA GLN A 40 -9.26 -10.46 4.84
C GLN A 40 -9.86 -9.09 4.57
N THR A 41 -9.15 -8.04 4.97
CA THR A 41 -9.48 -6.65 4.61
C THR A 41 -9.06 -6.38 3.17
N VAL A 42 -10.00 -6.00 2.32
CA VAL A 42 -9.78 -5.66 0.92
C VAL A 42 -10.20 -4.22 0.70
N LEU A 43 -9.24 -3.39 0.32
CA LEU A 43 -9.45 -2.03 -0.14
C LEU A 43 -9.37 -2.03 -1.67
N THR A 44 -10.37 -1.50 -2.37
CA THR A 44 -10.28 -1.18 -3.79
C THR A 44 -10.26 0.33 -3.94
N VAL A 45 -9.32 0.86 -4.72
CA VAL A 45 -9.16 2.29 -5.01
C VAL A 45 -9.07 2.51 -6.52
N TRP A 46 -9.58 3.64 -6.99
CA TRP A 46 -9.55 4.00 -8.40
C TRP A 46 -9.35 5.51 -8.62
N GLY A 47 -9.09 5.93 -9.86
CA GLY A 47 -8.89 7.33 -10.21
C GLY A 47 -7.42 7.72 -10.22
N SER A 48 -7.15 9.01 -10.01
CA SER A 48 -5.79 9.55 -9.94
C SER A 48 -5.03 9.05 -8.69
N HIS A 49 -3.70 9.15 -8.70
CA HIS A 49 -2.86 8.84 -7.53
C HIS A 49 -3.33 9.56 -6.26
N TYR A 50 -3.66 10.86 -6.34
CA TYR A 50 -4.17 11.60 -5.20
C TYR A 50 -5.50 11.03 -4.68
N GLU A 51 -6.46 10.73 -5.57
CA GLU A 51 -7.76 10.17 -5.20
C GLU A 51 -7.61 8.78 -4.56
N MET A 52 -6.77 7.92 -5.13
CA MET A 52 -6.49 6.59 -4.57
C MET A 52 -5.85 6.69 -3.18
N GLY A 53 -4.87 7.59 -3.02
CA GLY A 53 -4.25 7.88 -1.73
C GLY A 53 -5.28 8.38 -0.72
N TYR A 54 -6.12 9.35 -1.12
CA TYR A 54 -7.18 9.91 -0.28
C TYR A 54 -8.15 8.84 0.21
N ALA A 55 -8.61 7.98 -0.71
CA ALA A 55 -9.46 6.85 -0.39
C ALA A 55 -8.82 5.92 0.65
N GLN A 56 -7.55 5.56 0.45
CA GLN A 56 -6.79 4.70 1.34
C GLN A 56 -6.65 5.33 2.74
N GLY A 57 -6.23 6.59 2.81
CA GLY A 57 -6.07 7.32 4.06
C GLY A 57 -7.38 7.45 4.84
N TYR A 58 -8.48 7.75 4.14
CA TYR A 58 -9.80 7.89 4.77
C TYR A 58 -10.36 6.55 5.27
N LEU A 59 -10.29 5.50 4.44
CA LEU A 59 -10.92 4.21 4.72
C LEU A 59 -10.11 3.35 5.71
N LEU A 60 -8.79 3.45 5.70
CA LEU A 60 -7.90 2.67 6.59
C LEU A 60 -7.35 3.48 7.77
N GLY A 61 -7.65 4.78 7.85
CA GLY A 61 -7.02 5.71 8.79
C GLY A 61 -7.25 5.46 10.29
N ARG A 62 -8.17 4.55 10.64
CA ARG A 62 -8.57 4.31 12.05
C ARG A 62 -7.41 3.92 12.96
N ASN A 63 -6.55 3.00 12.52
CA ASN A 63 -5.44 2.50 13.32
C ASN A 63 -4.11 3.16 12.94
N PHE A 64 -4.14 4.17 12.07
CA PHE A 64 -2.95 4.79 11.52
C PHE A 64 -2.03 5.32 12.62
N LEU A 65 -2.57 6.11 13.55
CA LEU A 65 -1.76 6.74 14.60
C LEU A 65 -1.18 5.72 15.57
N GLU A 66 -1.93 4.67 15.90
CA GLU A 66 -1.46 3.57 16.75
C GLU A 66 -0.32 2.81 16.07
N MET A 67 -0.45 2.46 14.79
CA MET A 67 0.65 1.85 14.04
C MET A 67 1.84 2.81 13.90
N PHE A 68 1.61 4.10 13.68
CA PHE A 68 2.68 5.07 13.55
C PHE A 68 3.47 5.21 14.85
N ASP A 69 2.80 5.44 15.97
CA ASP A 69 3.46 5.65 17.26
C ASP A 69 4.09 4.35 17.77
N TYR A 70 3.29 3.30 17.95
CA TYR A 70 3.74 2.10 18.65
C TYR A 70 4.59 1.19 17.76
N TYR A 71 4.20 1.03 16.49
CA TYR A 71 4.93 0.13 15.59
C TYR A 71 6.10 0.83 14.89
N LEU A 72 5.87 1.96 14.20
CA LEU A 72 6.93 2.62 13.44
C LEU A 72 7.91 3.37 14.35
N VAL A 73 7.44 4.30 15.16
CA VAL A 73 8.32 5.18 15.95
C VAL A 73 8.99 4.42 17.09
N ASP A 74 8.21 3.77 17.97
CA ASP A 74 8.77 3.11 19.16
C ASP A 74 9.44 1.77 18.83
N TYR A 75 8.69 0.82 18.26
CA TYR A 75 9.22 -0.53 18.01
C TYR A 75 10.26 -0.57 16.86
N TYR A 76 9.93 -0.03 15.68
CA TYR A 76 10.76 -0.22 14.49
C TYR A 76 11.97 0.70 14.44
N PHE A 77 11.77 2.00 14.70
CA PHE A 77 12.83 3.02 14.68
C PHE A 77 13.47 3.24 16.05
N GLY A 78 13.10 2.48 17.08
CA GLY A 78 13.78 2.52 18.38
C GLY A 78 13.51 3.78 19.22
N GLY A 79 12.37 4.44 19.01
CA GLY A 79 11.89 5.56 19.80
C GLY A 79 11.93 6.92 19.10
N ALA A 80 11.16 7.86 19.66
CA ALA A 80 10.99 9.22 19.13
C ALA A 80 12.30 10.01 18.96
N GLU A 81 13.26 9.84 19.88
CA GLU A 81 14.55 10.53 19.80
C GLU A 81 15.31 10.10 18.54
N ASN A 82 15.53 8.79 18.34
CA ASN A 82 16.21 8.28 17.15
C ASN A 82 15.45 8.62 15.86
N TYR A 83 14.12 8.56 15.89
CA TYR A 83 13.28 8.92 14.75
C TYR A 83 13.47 10.38 14.31
N GLU A 84 13.40 11.32 15.25
CA GLU A 84 13.50 12.77 14.97
C GLU A 84 14.94 13.25 14.69
N THR A 85 15.96 12.64 15.29
CA THR A 85 17.34 13.11 15.15
C THR A 85 18.13 12.40 14.05
N GLU A 86 17.82 11.13 13.78
CA GLU A 86 18.58 10.31 12.83
C GLU A 86 17.73 9.90 11.62
N VAL A 87 16.63 9.18 11.84
CA VAL A 87 15.88 8.49 10.75
C VAL A 87 15.22 9.48 9.80
N ARG A 88 14.28 10.29 10.29
CA ARG A 88 13.52 11.22 9.46
C ARG A 88 14.42 12.25 8.77
N PRO A 89 15.42 12.87 9.45
CA PRO A 89 16.39 13.73 8.78
C PRO A 89 17.21 13.00 7.72
N TYR A 90 17.59 11.74 7.93
CA TYR A 90 18.31 10.98 6.93
C TYR A 90 17.47 10.81 5.65
N VAL A 91 16.20 10.40 5.79
CA VAL A 91 15.29 10.26 4.64
C VAL A 91 15.17 11.56 3.86
N ILE A 92 14.85 12.66 4.55
CA ILE A 92 14.67 13.97 3.91
C ILE A 92 15.95 14.44 3.20
N ASN A 93 17.13 14.21 3.79
CA ASN A 93 18.39 14.72 3.27
C ASN A 93 19.07 13.80 2.26
N HIS A 94 18.76 12.50 2.24
CA HIS A 94 19.45 11.51 1.41
C HIS A 94 18.55 10.75 0.46
N CYS A 95 17.23 10.94 0.50
CA CYS A 95 16.34 10.31 -0.47
C CYS A 95 15.81 11.34 -1.47
N VAL A 96 15.21 10.84 -2.54
CA VAL A 96 14.52 11.67 -3.54
C VAL A 96 13.43 12.51 -2.89
N ASP A 97 13.09 13.66 -3.46
CA ASP A 97 11.97 14.47 -2.98
C ASP A 97 10.66 13.83 -3.44
N PRO A 98 9.74 13.44 -2.53
CA PRO A 98 8.49 12.78 -2.93
C PRO A 98 7.67 13.64 -3.88
N ASN A 99 7.74 14.98 -3.79
CA ASN A 99 7.03 15.90 -4.69
C ASN A 99 7.53 15.86 -6.14
N GLN A 100 8.66 15.20 -6.40
CA GLN A 100 9.23 15.00 -7.73
C GLN A 100 8.95 13.59 -8.26
N THR A 101 8.10 12.84 -7.57
CA THR A 101 7.73 11.46 -7.92
C THR A 101 6.22 11.36 -8.12
N PRO A 102 5.72 10.46 -8.98
CA PRO A 102 4.28 10.19 -9.12
C PRO A 102 3.61 9.85 -7.78
N TYR A 103 4.35 9.19 -6.89
CA TYR A 103 3.86 8.74 -5.60
C TYR A 103 3.76 9.84 -4.53
N GLY A 104 4.33 11.02 -4.77
CA GLY A 104 4.17 12.16 -3.88
C GLY A 104 2.72 12.63 -3.80
N GLU A 105 2.00 12.60 -4.92
CA GLU A 105 0.58 12.95 -4.97
C GLU A 105 -0.27 11.93 -4.19
N GLU A 106 0.07 10.65 -4.28
CA GLU A 106 -0.62 9.60 -3.53
C GLU A 106 -0.37 9.71 -2.02
N LEU A 107 0.86 10.01 -1.58
CA LEU A 107 1.15 10.29 -0.18
C LEU A 107 0.40 11.52 0.34
N ALA A 108 0.29 12.57 -0.48
CA ALA A 108 -0.48 13.76 -0.14
C ALA A 108 -1.98 13.42 0.01
N GLY A 109 -2.53 12.65 -0.92
CA GLY A 109 -3.88 12.12 -0.84
C GLY A 109 -4.08 11.32 0.45
N LEU A 110 -3.18 10.37 0.75
CA LEU A 110 -3.23 9.54 1.95
C LEU A 110 -3.27 10.39 3.23
N LEU A 111 -2.40 11.39 3.33
CA LEU A 111 -2.39 12.32 4.46
C LEU A 111 -3.71 13.07 4.61
N ASP A 112 -4.24 13.61 3.51
CA ASP A 112 -5.47 14.41 3.51
C ASP A 112 -6.70 13.56 3.84
N GLY A 113 -6.78 12.35 3.27
CA GLY A 113 -7.84 11.38 3.57
C GLY A 113 -7.82 10.97 5.04
N TRP A 114 -6.64 10.67 5.59
CA TRP A 114 -6.47 10.35 7.00
C TRP A 114 -6.87 11.52 7.92
N ARG A 115 -6.43 12.74 7.58
CA ARG A 115 -6.82 13.95 8.32
C ARG A 115 -8.33 14.18 8.29
N GLN A 116 -8.97 13.93 7.15
CA GLN A 116 -10.42 14.08 7.03
C GLN A 116 -11.15 13.06 7.91
N VAL A 117 -10.78 11.77 7.91
CA VAL A 117 -11.45 10.79 8.77
C VAL A 117 -11.21 11.07 10.26
N CYS A 118 -10.04 11.60 10.63
CA CYS A 118 -9.77 12.09 11.98
C CYS A 118 -10.68 13.27 12.35
N ALA A 119 -10.84 14.25 11.46
CA ALA A 119 -11.75 15.39 11.67
C ALA A 119 -13.21 14.94 11.83
N ASP A 120 -13.67 14.03 10.98
CA ASP A 120 -15.03 13.48 11.02
C ASP A 120 -15.29 12.68 12.32
N SER A 121 -14.26 12.03 12.85
CA SER A 121 -14.35 11.14 14.02
C SER A 121 -13.96 11.82 15.34
N GLY A 122 -13.41 13.03 15.29
CA GLY A 122 -12.83 13.72 16.45
C GLY A 122 -11.54 13.07 16.98
N TRP A 123 -10.79 12.36 16.13
CA TRP A 123 -9.49 11.78 16.48
C TRP A 123 -8.36 12.80 16.32
N SER A 124 -7.29 12.59 17.08
CA SER A 124 -6.07 13.41 16.97
C SER A 124 -5.26 13.04 15.74
N THR A 125 -4.64 14.03 15.12
CA THR A 125 -3.59 13.89 14.10
C THR A 125 -2.18 14.01 14.70
N SER A 126 -2.08 14.31 16.01
CA SER A 126 -0.82 14.45 16.73
C SER A 126 -0.38 13.12 17.32
N SER A 127 0.87 12.75 17.00
CA SER A 127 1.61 11.65 17.62
C SER A 127 1.87 11.97 19.08
N GLU A 128 1.62 11.00 19.96
CA GLU A 128 1.91 11.17 21.38
C GLU A 128 3.40 11.04 21.69
N PHE A 129 4.15 10.31 20.85
CA PHE A 129 5.59 10.12 21.00
C PHE A 129 6.39 11.30 20.46
N LEU A 130 5.96 11.87 19.33
CA LEU A 130 6.65 13.01 18.72
C LEU A 130 6.19 14.35 19.31
N GLY A 131 5.01 14.40 19.94
CA GLY A 131 4.45 15.64 20.49
C GLY A 131 4.08 16.68 19.42
N ARG A 132 3.87 16.24 18.18
CA ARG A 132 3.49 17.07 17.03
C ARG A 132 2.54 16.34 16.10
N GLU A 133 1.91 17.08 15.18
CA GLU A 133 1.15 16.48 14.08
C GLU A 133 2.04 15.63 13.19
N VAL A 134 1.50 14.50 12.75
CA VAL A 134 2.09 13.69 11.69
C VAL A 134 1.96 14.44 10.36
N ASP A 135 3.04 14.48 9.60
CA ASP A 135 3.13 15.16 8.31
C ASP A 135 3.53 14.20 7.17
N ILE A 136 3.60 14.73 5.95
CA ILE A 136 3.89 13.91 4.76
C ILE A 136 5.27 13.26 4.81
N ASN A 137 6.25 13.87 5.49
CA ASN A 137 7.58 13.27 5.60
C ASN A 137 7.55 12.05 6.53
N ASP A 138 6.60 11.98 7.47
CA ASP A 138 6.44 10.79 8.30
C ASP A 138 5.89 9.61 7.47
N LEU A 139 4.90 9.87 6.62
CA LEU A 139 4.38 8.90 5.64
C LEU A 139 5.44 8.48 4.63
N TYR A 140 6.24 9.43 4.16
CA TYR A 140 7.33 9.18 3.24
C TYR A 140 8.42 8.33 3.89
N THR A 141 8.80 8.65 5.13
CA THR A 141 9.76 7.86 5.92
C THR A 141 9.29 6.42 6.08
N ALA A 142 7.99 6.19 6.29
CA ALA A 142 7.43 4.85 6.36
C ALA A 142 7.65 4.02 5.08
N GLN A 143 7.76 4.63 3.90
CA GLN A 143 7.99 3.89 2.65
C GLN A 143 9.36 3.21 2.58
N PHE A 144 10.34 3.69 3.36
CA PHE A 144 11.69 3.14 3.42
C PHE A 144 11.90 2.12 4.53
N VAL A 145 10.83 1.73 5.22
CA VAL A 145 10.91 0.71 6.25
C VAL A 145 11.68 -0.53 5.74
N PRO A 146 11.39 -1.13 4.56
CA PRO A 146 12.17 -2.25 4.06
C PRO A 146 13.64 -1.93 3.73
N ASP A 147 13.93 -0.70 3.30
CA ASP A 147 15.27 -0.25 2.88
C ASP A 147 16.22 -0.06 4.07
N PHE A 148 15.70 0.36 5.22
CA PHE A 148 16.53 0.67 6.40
C PHE A 148 16.54 -0.41 7.48
N PHE A 149 16.16 -1.63 7.14
CA PHE A 149 16.00 -2.71 8.10
C PHE A 149 17.26 -2.93 8.97
N TYR A 150 18.46 -2.88 8.39
CA TYR A 150 19.72 -2.99 9.13
C TYR A 150 20.29 -1.66 9.64
N GLY A 151 19.79 -0.52 9.13
CA GLY A 151 20.35 0.81 9.38
C GLY A 151 19.99 1.38 10.75
N PHE A 152 18.79 1.06 11.27
CA PHE A 152 18.23 1.73 12.45
C PHE A 152 17.77 0.78 13.57
N GLY A 153 18.34 -0.42 13.65
CA GLY A 153 18.24 -1.27 14.84
C GLY A 153 17.24 -2.42 14.79
N SER A 154 16.53 -2.63 13.67
CA SER A 154 15.74 -3.85 13.48
C SER A 154 16.64 -5.04 13.13
N SER A 155 16.38 -6.20 13.72
CA SER A 155 17.37 -7.30 13.74
C SER A 155 17.00 -8.51 12.87
N TYR A 156 15.74 -8.73 12.48
CA TYR A 156 15.38 -9.88 11.64
C TYR A 156 14.14 -9.65 10.75
N ILE A 157 14.33 -9.59 9.43
CA ILE A 157 13.31 -9.90 8.42
C ILE A 157 13.82 -11.09 7.61
N SER A 158 12.96 -12.07 7.43
CA SER A 158 13.21 -13.22 6.57
C SER A 158 12.08 -13.28 5.56
N CYS A 159 12.42 -13.55 4.31
CA CYS A 159 11.42 -13.73 3.27
C CYS A 159 11.83 -14.93 2.45
N SER A 160 10.84 -15.75 2.09
CA SER A 160 11.01 -16.83 1.14
C SER A 160 10.00 -16.67 0.03
N SER A 161 10.42 -16.90 -1.20
CA SER A 161 9.52 -16.94 -2.35
C SER A 161 9.78 -18.19 -3.18
N LEU A 162 8.72 -18.68 -3.81
CA LEU A 162 8.74 -19.83 -4.68
C LEU A 162 7.92 -19.52 -5.93
N SER A 163 8.49 -19.80 -7.08
CA SER A 163 7.83 -19.73 -8.37
C SER A 163 7.98 -21.06 -9.11
N SER A 164 6.91 -21.51 -9.75
CA SER A 164 6.88 -22.75 -10.53
C SER A 164 5.98 -22.57 -11.75
N TRP A 165 6.36 -23.10 -12.91
CA TRP A 165 5.62 -22.96 -14.16
C TRP A 165 5.94 -24.09 -15.14
N GLY A 166 5.21 -24.14 -16.26
CA GLY A 166 5.43 -25.08 -17.35
C GLY A 166 5.22 -26.53 -16.90
N GLN A 167 6.17 -27.42 -17.23
CA GLN A 167 6.04 -28.85 -16.91
C GLN A 167 5.85 -29.14 -15.42
N ALA A 168 6.38 -28.28 -14.53
CA ALA A 168 6.24 -28.45 -13.08
C ALA A 168 4.80 -28.24 -12.58
N THR A 169 3.97 -27.51 -13.35
CA THR A 169 2.58 -27.18 -12.99
C THR A 169 1.57 -27.74 -14.01
N MET A 170 2.01 -28.55 -14.99
CA MET A 170 1.12 -29.11 -16.03
C MET A 170 0.05 -30.06 -15.49
N SER A 171 0.34 -30.81 -14.42
CA SER A 171 -0.62 -31.73 -13.81
C SER A 171 -1.61 -31.05 -12.87
N ASP A 172 -1.42 -29.77 -12.59
CA ASP A 172 -2.36 -29.00 -11.78
C ASP A 172 -3.64 -28.69 -12.59
N PRO A 173 -4.84 -29.05 -12.10
CA PRO A 173 -6.08 -28.92 -12.86
C PRO A 173 -6.53 -27.47 -13.06
N ASP A 174 -6.02 -26.53 -12.25
CA ASP A 174 -6.44 -25.14 -12.27
C ASP A 174 -5.48 -24.30 -13.10
N VAL A 175 -4.16 -24.46 -12.92
CA VAL A 175 -3.17 -23.64 -13.65
C VAL A 175 -2.65 -24.28 -14.95
N LYS A 176 -2.68 -25.61 -15.11
CA LYS A 176 -2.33 -26.35 -16.35
C LYS A 176 -1.07 -25.85 -17.07
N GLY A 177 0.04 -25.71 -16.35
CA GLY A 177 1.31 -25.20 -16.87
C GLY A 177 1.52 -23.69 -16.69
N GLY A 178 0.50 -22.99 -16.20
CA GLY A 178 0.59 -21.60 -15.74
C GLY A 178 1.49 -21.43 -14.52
N VAL A 179 1.67 -20.17 -14.13
CA VAL A 179 2.55 -19.79 -13.01
C VAL A 179 1.84 -20.07 -11.68
N ILE A 180 2.53 -20.77 -10.78
CA ILE A 180 2.25 -20.79 -9.35
C ILE A 180 3.31 -19.92 -8.68
N TYR A 181 2.85 -18.95 -7.91
CA TYR A 181 3.69 -18.02 -7.20
C TYR A 181 3.31 -18.00 -5.72
N CYS A 182 4.30 -18.07 -4.84
CA CYS A 182 4.11 -18.07 -3.40
C CYS A 182 5.15 -17.17 -2.75
N ARG A 183 4.72 -16.41 -1.76
CA ARG A 183 5.59 -15.66 -0.87
C ARG A 183 5.24 -15.97 0.58
N ILE A 184 6.26 -16.14 1.39
CA ILE A 184 6.20 -16.18 2.85
C ILE A 184 6.97 -14.96 3.36
N LEU A 185 6.27 -14.07 4.06
CA LEU A 185 6.82 -12.85 4.64
C LEU A 185 6.97 -13.02 6.15
N ASP A 186 8.21 -13.23 6.61
CA ASP A 186 8.54 -13.29 8.04
C ASP A 186 9.03 -11.91 8.48
N TRP A 187 8.09 -11.07 8.90
CA TRP A 187 8.39 -9.68 9.29
C TRP A 187 8.49 -9.50 10.80
N THR A 188 7.42 -9.81 11.53
CA THR A 188 7.32 -9.64 12.98
C THR A 188 6.20 -10.52 13.54
N THR A 189 6.20 -10.70 14.86
CA THR A 189 5.09 -11.28 15.63
C THR A 189 4.23 -10.22 16.32
N ASP A 190 4.48 -8.94 16.05
CA ASP A 190 3.72 -7.83 16.60
C ASP A 190 2.28 -7.81 16.07
N GLU A 191 1.31 -7.82 16.99
CA GLU A 191 -0.12 -7.88 16.66
C GLU A 191 -0.60 -6.62 15.92
N LEU A 192 -0.02 -5.44 16.17
CA LEU A 192 -0.40 -4.21 15.46
C LEU A 192 -0.09 -4.32 13.98
N LEU A 193 1.01 -4.95 13.60
CA LEU A 193 1.30 -5.14 12.18
C LEU A 193 0.40 -6.24 11.58
N ILE A 194 0.25 -7.38 12.27
CA ILE A 194 -0.53 -8.53 11.80
C ILE A 194 -2.01 -8.17 11.58
N ASP A 195 -2.62 -7.49 12.54
CA ASP A 195 -4.06 -7.17 12.54
C ASP A 195 -4.42 -6.06 11.54
N ASN A 196 -3.42 -5.37 10.98
CA ASN A 196 -3.59 -4.31 10.00
C ASN A 196 -3.12 -4.71 8.60
N THR A 197 -2.93 -6.00 8.32
CA THR A 197 -2.71 -6.47 6.94
C THR A 197 -3.90 -6.12 6.03
N VAL A 198 -3.60 -5.65 4.82
CA VAL A 198 -4.60 -5.25 3.84
C VAL A 198 -4.22 -5.71 2.44
N ILE A 199 -5.23 -6.14 1.69
CA ILE A 199 -5.13 -6.35 0.24
C ILE A 199 -5.64 -5.08 -0.43
N VAL A 200 -4.79 -4.37 -1.17
CA VAL A 200 -5.18 -3.16 -1.90
C VAL A 200 -5.27 -3.48 -3.38
N VAL A 201 -6.41 -3.21 -3.99
CA VAL A 201 -6.66 -3.36 -5.44
C VAL A 201 -6.65 -1.97 -6.05
N TYR A 202 -5.67 -1.70 -6.92
CA TYR A 202 -5.49 -0.42 -7.60
C TYR A 202 -6.09 -0.48 -9.00
N GLN A 203 -6.84 0.56 -9.36
CA GLN A 203 -7.45 0.74 -10.67
C GLN A 203 -7.26 2.18 -11.13
N SER A 204 -6.06 2.47 -11.64
CA SER A 204 -5.72 3.80 -12.13
C SER A 204 -6.65 4.25 -13.27
N GLU A 205 -6.86 5.56 -13.37
CA GLU A 205 -7.49 6.16 -14.54
C GLU A 205 -6.48 6.51 -15.65
N ASP A 206 -5.17 6.40 -15.38
CA ASP A 206 -4.14 6.59 -16.39
C ASP A 206 -4.05 5.36 -17.31
N ASP A 207 -4.31 5.55 -18.61
CA ASP A 207 -4.26 4.50 -19.63
C ASP A 207 -2.85 3.89 -19.81
N SER A 208 -1.80 4.54 -19.28
CA SER A 208 -0.44 3.98 -19.24
C SER A 208 -0.19 3.05 -18.06
N GLU A 209 -1.16 2.94 -17.15
CA GLU A 209 -1.12 2.05 -15.99
C GLU A 209 -2.10 0.89 -16.13
N ILE A 210 -1.78 -0.19 -15.43
CA ILE A 210 -2.51 -1.45 -15.43
C ILE A 210 -3.05 -1.74 -14.02
N GLY A 211 -4.24 -2.35 -13.94
CA GLY A 211 -4.82 -2.74 -12.66
C GLY A 211 -3.95 -3.76 -11.95
N TRP A 212 -3.77 -3.61 -10.63
CA TRP A 212 -2.93 -4.53 -9.86
C TRP A 212 -3.39 -4.66 -8.41
N VAL A 213 -2.88 -5.68 -7.73
CA VAL A 213 -3.18 -5.98 -6.34
C VAL A 213 -1.90 -5.96 -5.53
N SER A 214 -1.91 -5.27 -4.39
CA SER A 214 -0.86 -5.22 -3.38
C SER A 214 -1.29 -5.98 -2.12
N PHE A 215 -0.35 -6.71 -1.51
CA PHE A 215 -0.51 -7.25 -0.16
C PHE A 215 0.39 -6.43 0.77
N ALA A 216 -0.22 -5.55 1.57
CA ALA A 216 0.45 -4.43 2.20
C ALA A 216 -0.10 -4.12 3.60
N TYR A 217 0.25 -2.94 4.11
CA TYR A 217 -0.23 -2.33 5.35
C TYR A 217 -0.76 -0.92 5.04
N PRO A 218 -1.57 -0.30 5.92
CA PRO A 218 -2.37 0.87 5.59
C PRO A 218 -1.60 2.09 5.09
N PHE A 219 -0.35 2.26 5.51
CA PHE A 219 0.50 3.38 5.15
C PHE A 219 1.49 3.07 4.02
N PHE A 220 1.57 1.83 3.52
CA PHE A 220 2.40 1.52 2.37
C PHE A 220 1.63 1.72 1.08
N ILE A 221 2.22 2.50 0.19
CA ILE A 221 1.73 2.67 -1.17
C ILE A 221 2.63 1.95 -2.19
N GLY A 222 3.84 1.51 -1.80
CA GLY A 222 4.71 0.70 -2.65
C GLY A 222 4.24 -0.75 -2.82
N CYS A 223 4.89 -1.47 -3.74
CA CYS A 223 4.61 -2.88 -3.99
C CYS A 223 5.54 -3.77 -3.16
N LEU A 224 5.12 -4.10 -1.93
CA LEU A 224 5.81 -5.11 -1.13
C LEU A 224 5.68 -6.47 -1.81
N SER A 225 4.44 -6.91 -2.01
CA SER A 225 4.00 -8.09 -2.76
C SER A 225 2.90 -7.65 -3.71
N GLY A 226 2.91 -8.09 -4.96
CA GLY A 226 1.80 -7.77 -5.84
C GLY A 226 1.66 -8.65 -7.06
N VAL A 227 0.48 -8.53 -7.68
CA VAL A 227 0.11 -9.20 -8.94
C VAL A 227 -0.68 -8.22 -9.81
N SER A 228 -0.26 -8.01 -11.06
CA SER A 228 -1.01 -7.22 -12.04
C SER A 228 -2.14 -8.02 -12.69
N GLU A 229 -3.08 -7.35 -13.37
CA GLU A 229 -4.19 -8.01 -14.07
C GLU A 229 -3.73 -8.93 -15.21
N ASP A 230 -2.55 -8.65 -15.78
CA ASP A 230 -1.88 -9.50 -16.77
C ASP A 230 -1.14 -10.70 -16.14
N GLY A 231 -1.14 -10.80 -14.80
CA GLY A 231 -0.57 -11.93 -14.06
C GLY A 231 0.94 -11.82 -13.78
N VAL A 232 1.52 -10.64 -13.96
CA VAL A 232 2.91 -10.39 -13.56
C VAL A 232 2.98 -10.29 -12.03
N CYS A 233 3.85 -11.08 -11.41
CA CYS A 233 3.97 -11.16 -9.95
C CYS A 233 5.30 -10.56 -9.48
N ALA A 234 5.27 -9.81 -8.38
CA ALA A 234 6.45 -9.24 -7.74
C ALA A 234 6.44 -9.45 -6.22
N CYS A 235 7.61 -9.72 -5.64
CA CYS A 235 7.82 -9.57 -4.20
C CYS A 235 9.23 -9.09 -3.89
N TYR A 236 9.33 -8.33 -2.82
CA TYR A 236 10.59 -7.97 -2.23
C TYR A 236 11.08 -9.04 -1.24
N ASN A 237 12.27 -9.59 -1.45
CA ASN A 237 13.02 -10.32 -0.42
C ASN A 237 14.26 -9.49 -0.08
N LEU A 238 14.46 -9.17 1.20
CA LEU A 238 15.60 -8.36 1.62
C LEU A 238 16.91 -9.11 1.31
N GLY A 239 17.76 -8.48 0.50
CA GLY A 239 19.14 -8.90 0.26
C GLY A 239 20.09 -8.35 1.33
N ASN A 240 21.31 -8.88 1.39
CA ASN A 240 22.37 -8.42 2.30
C ASN A 240 23.42 -7.55 1.59
N HIS A 241 23.07 -6.96 0.44
CA HIS A 241 23.97 -6.11 -0.33
C HIS A 241 23.80 -4.66 0.09
N ASN A 242 24.83 -4.10 0.75
CA ASN A 242 24.77 -2.78 1.37
C ASN A 242 25.64 -1.74 0.64
N VAL A 243 25.80 -1.87 -0.69
CA VAL A 243 26.58 -0.91 -1.46
C VAL A 243 25.65 0.23 -1.87
N LEU A 244 25.87 1.39 -1.25
CA LEU A 244 25.25 2.64 -1.64
C LEU A 244 25.96 3.13 -2.91
N GLN A 245 25.40 2.89 -4.09
CA GLN A 245 25.86 3.49 -5.33
C GLN A 245 24.67 4.08 -6.07
N ASP A 246 24.50 5.39 -5.93
CA ASP A 246 23.84 6.16 -6.96
C ASP A 246 24.72 7.38 -7.28
N GLU A 247 24.83 7.74 -8.56
CA GLU A 247 25.68 8.85 -9.04
C GLU A 247 25.09 10.24 -8.74
N SER A 248 23.82 10.30 -8.28
CA SER A 248 23.09 11.51 -7.85
C SER A 248 23.21 11.79 -6.33
N GLY A 249 23.58 10.79 -5.53
CA GLY A 249 23.63 10.79 -4.07
C GLY A 249 22.26 10.74 -3.35
N LYS A 250 21.17 10.38 -4.04
CA LYS A 250 19.81 10.27 -3.49
C LYS A 250 19.18 8.88 -3.67
N PHE A 251 18.73 8.28 -2.57
CA PHE A 251 18.05 6.97 -2.57
C PHE A 251 16.59 7.05 -3.01
N TRP A 252 16.18 6.07 -3.80
CA TRP A 252 14.80 5.80 -4.18
C TRP A 252 14.25 4.63 -3.33
N PRO A 253 13.00 4.66 -2.82
CA PRO A 253 12.44 3.53 -2.09
C PRO A 253 12.27 2.31 -2.99
N ILE A 254 12.82 1.16 -2.62
CA ILE A 254 12.77 -0.04 -3.48
C ILE A 254 11.34 -0.48 -3.81
N LEU A 255 10.40 -0.33 -2.87
CA LEU A 255 9.01 -0.71 -3.10
C LEU A 255 8.31 0.20 -4.13
N TRP A 256 8.79 1.42 -4.31
CA TRP A 256 8.31 2.32 -5.35
C TRP A 256 8.85 1.89 -6.72
N SER A 257 10.11 1.45 -6.81
CA SER A 257 10.66 0.89 -8.06
C SER A 257 9.90 -0.37 -8.49
N ILE A 258 9.62 -1.28 -7.55
CA ILE A 258 8.84 -2.48 -7.84
C ILE A 258 7.42 -2.09 -8.31
N ARG A 259 6.81 -1.11 -7.66
CA ARG A 259 5.49 -0.61 -8.05
C ARG A 259 5.50 -0.02 -9.46
N GLN A 260 6.50 0.78 -9.82
CA GLN A 260 6.56 1.41 -11.15
C GLN A 260 6.52 0.37 -12.27
N GLY A 261 7.24 -0.75 -12.09
CA GLY A 261 7.24 -1.81 -13.08
C GLY A 261 6.01 -2.72 -13.05
N ILE A 262 5.31 -2.84 -11.92
CA ILE A 262 4.08 -3.67 -11.84
C ILE A 262 2.83 -2.91 -12.29
N GLU A 263 2.81 -1.58 -12.12
CA GLU A 263 1.67 -0.75 -12.46
C GLU A 263 1.78 -0.14 -13.86
N ASN A 264 2.97 0.03 -14.44
CA ASN A 264 3.09 0.56 -15.78
C ASN A 264 2.85 -0.53 -16.84
N ALA A 265 1.99 -0.24 -17.82
CA ALA A 265 1.61 -1.19 -18.86
C ALA A 265 2.77 -1.60 -19.79
N ASP A 266 3.83 -0.80 -19.91
CA ASP A 266 5.00 -1.08 -20.74
C ASP A 266 6.22 -0.23 -20.33
N TYR A 267 6.66 -0.36 -19.07
CA TYR A 267 7.73 0.46 -18.51
C TYR A 267 8.99 0.45 -19.37
N ASN A 268 9.37 -0.72 -19.90
CA ASN A 268 10.58 -0.89 -20.69
C ASN A 268 10.40 -0.57 -22.19
N GLY A 269 9.18 -0.26 -22.65
CA GLY A 269 8.88 0.04 -24.05
C GLY A 269 8.97 -1.16 -25.00
N GLY A 270 8.81 -2.38 -24.47
CA GLY A 270 8.89 -3.65 -25.18
C GLY A 270 7.58 -4.08 -25.85
N GLY A 271 6.48 -3.36 -25.58
CA GLY A 271 5.15 -3.59 -26.12
C GLY A 271 4.32 -4.64 -25.37
N THR A 272 4.76 -5.10 -24.20
CA THR A 272 4.06 -6.07 -23.35
C THR A 272 4.39 -5.85 -21.89
N HIS A 273 3.37 -5.91 -21.02
CA HIS A 273 3.56 -5.93 -19.57
C HIS A 273 4.11 -7.29 -19.11
N ASP A 274 5.40 -7.35 -18.77
CA ASP A 274 6.08 -8.56 -18.31
C ASP A 274 7.13 -8.28 -17.20
N SER A 275 7.80 -9.33 -16.71
CA SER A 275 8.79 -9.18 -15.63
C SER A 275 9.97 -8.25 -15.95
N LYS A 276 10.21 -7.94 -17.23
CA LYS A 276 11.26 -7.01 -17.66
C LYS A 276 10.90 -5.56 -17.33
N ASP A 277 9.62 -5.22 -17.21
CA ASP A 277 9.18 -3.89 -16.76
C ASP A 277 9.60 -3.64 -15.31
N ILE A 278 9.37 -4.63 -14.45
CA ILE A 278 9.85 -4.62 -13.06
C ILE A 278 11.38 -4.55 -13.00
N TYR A 279 12.07 -5.34 -13.82
CA TYR A 279 13.54 -5.30 -13.86
C TYR A 279 14.07 -3.93 -14.29
N ALA A 280 13.50 -3.35 -15.35
CA ALA A 280 13.90 -2.04 -15.85
C ALA A 280 13.64 -0.95 -14.81
N ALA A 281 12.46 -0.95 -14.17
CA ALA A 281 12.13 0.01 -13.13
C ALA A 281 13.06 -0.07 -11.91
N ILE A 282 13.50 -1.26 -11.52
CA ILE A 282 14.51 -1.42 -10.46
C ILE A 282 15.87 -0.90 -10.94
N ALA A 283 16.30 -1.27 -12.14
CA ALA A 283 17.61 -0.91 -12.70
C ALA A 283 17.79 0.59 -12.97
N ASP A 284 16.69 1.32 -13.20
CA ASP A 284 16.73 2.78 -13.37
C ASP A 284 17.06 3.51 -12.06
N HIS A 285 16.88 2.85 -10.90
CA HIS A 285 17.09 3.44 -9.56
C HIS A 285 18.16 2.75 -8.69
N HIS A 286 18.64 1.53 -9.05
CA HIS A 286 19.55 0.70 -8.24
C HIS A 286 20.57 -0.09 -9.08
#